data_AF-F9Q502-F1
#
_entry.id   AF-F9Q502-F1
#
_cell.length_a   1.000
_cell.length_b   1.000
_cell.length_c   1.000
_cell.angle_alpha   90.00
_cell.angle_beta   90.00
_cell.angle_gamma   90.00
#
_symmetry.space_group_name_H-M   'P 1'
#
loop_
_entity.id
_entity.type
_entity.pdbx_description
1 polymer ?
#
loop_
_entity_poly.entity_id
_entity_poly.type
_entity_poly.pdbx_seq_one_letter_code
_entity_poly.pdbx_strand_id
1 'polypeptide(L)'
;MKKVKLGEVCEILNGFAFKSLLYVNEGIRIIRITNVQKGYIEDSDPKYYPIEYTNSIEKYILKENDLLMSLTGNVGRVGLISKTMLPAALNQRVACLRTIDSLISKEYVFQFLNSDLFEQSAIRSSNGVATKNLSTDWLKK
;
A
#
# COMPACT_ATOMS: atom_id res chain seq x y z
N MET A 1 22.28 -10.08 16.17
CA MET A 1 21.03 -9.46 15.69
C MET A 1 19.97 -10.53 15.51
N LYS A 2 18.76 -10.32 16.04
CA LYS A 2 17.60 -11.19 15.81
C LYS A 2 17.00 -10.85 14.43
N LYS A 3 16.69 -11.86 13.62
CA LYS A 3 15.93 -11.70 12.37
C LYS A 3 14.48 -12.10 12.66
N VAL A 4 13.54 -11.35 12.11
CA VAL A 4 12.09 -11.62 12.16
C VAL A 4 11.53 -11.46 10.75
N LYS A 5 10.45 -12.17 10.44
CA LYS A 5 9.73 -12.03 9.18
C LYS A 5 8.89 -10.77 9.22
N LEU A 6 8.68 -10.16 8.06
CA LEU A 6 7.89 -8.92 8.00
C LEU A 6 6.43 -9.17 8.41
N GLY A 7 5.87 -10.34 8.10
CA GLY A 7 4.53 -10.75 8.56
C GLY A 7 4.40 -10.98 10.07
N GLU A 8 5.50 -11.07 10.82
CA GLU A 8 5.47 -11.15 12.29
C GLU A 8 5.37 -9.77 12.95
N VAL A 9 5.71 -8.70 12.21
CA VAL A 9 5.73 -7.32 12.72
C VAL A 9 4.77 -6.39 11.98
N CYS A 10 4.18 -6.85 10.88
CA CYS A 10 3.22 -6.10 10.07
C CYS A 10 2.03 -6.98 9.68
N GLU A 11 0.82 -6.47 9.88
CA GLU A 11 -0.38 -6.95 9.21
C GLU A 11 -0.32 -6.51 7.74
N ILE A 12 -0.39 -7.47 6.83
CA ILE A 12 -0.33 -7.22 5.38
C ILE A 12 -1.74 -7.34 4.80
N LEU A 13 -2.30 -6.21 4.36
CA LEU A 13 -3.64 -6.09 3.83
C LEU A 13 -3.61 -5.94 2.31
N ASN A 14 -4.47 -6.71 1.64
CA ASN A 14 -4.72 -6.59 0.20
C ASN A 14 -5.84 -5.58 -0.06
N GLY A 15 -5.74 -4.83 -1.17
CA GLY A 15 -6.74 -3.85 -1.56
C GLY A 15 -7.95 -4.42 -2.33
N PHE A 16 -8.90 -3.53 -2.62
CA PHE A 16 -10.13 -3.83 -3.34
C PHE A 16 -10.03 -3.58 -4.85
N ALA A 17 -10.76 -4.39 -5.62
CA ALA A 17 -10.84 -4.30 -7.07
C ALA A 17 -11.81 -3.22 -7.56
N PHE A 18 -11.44 -1.95 -7.40
CA PHE A 18 -12.26 -0.83 -7.84
C PHE A 18 -12.45 -0.79 -9.36
N LYS A 19 -13.70 -0.60 -9.80
CA LYS A 19 -14.03 -0.41 -11.21
C LYS A 19 -13.86 1.06 -11.58
N SER A 20 -12.96 1.37 -12.50
CA SER A 20 -12.69 2.76 -12.93
C SER A 20 -13.92 3.46 -13.53
N LEU A 21 -14.84 2.70 -14.13
CA LEU A 21 -16.11 3.21 -14.66
C LEU A 21 -17.04 3.79 -13.59
N LEU A 22 -16.81 3.46 -12.31
CA LEU A 22 -17.59 3.97 -11.19
C LEU A 22 -16.92 5.15 -10.48
N TYR A 23 -15.77 5.64 -10.99
CA TYR A 23 -15.11 6.79 -10.38
C TYR A 23 -15.96 8.04 -10.50
N VAL A 24 -15.97 8.80 -9.41
CA VAL A 24 -16.72 10.04 -9.24
C VAL A 24 -15.79 11.18 -8.82
N ASN A 25 -16.28 12.41 -8.87
CA ASN A 25 -15.50 13.60 -8.51
C ASN A 25 -15.39 13.82 -6.99
N GLU A 26 -16.28 13.22 -6.21
CA GLU A 26 -16.32 13.30 -4.75
C GLU A 26 -16.81 11.98 -4.14
N GLY A 27 -16.37 11.66 -2.92
CA GLY A 27 -16.72 10.42 -2.24
C GLY A 27 -15.55 9.87 -1.41
N ILE A 28 -15.39 8.55 -1.38
CA ILE A 28 -14.29 7.91 -0.66
C ILE A 28 -13.04 7.92 -1.55
N ARG A 29 -11.97 8.59 -1.11
CA ARG A 29 -10.70 8.66 -1.85
C ARG A 29 -10.13 7.25 -2.07
N ILE A 30 -9.50 7.01 -3.21
CA ILE A 30 -8.87 5.73 -3.54
C ILE A 30 -7.36 5.94 -3.69
N ILE A 31 -6.56 5.24 -2.89
CA ILE A 31 -5.11 5.22 -3.09
C ILE A 31 -4.75 4.11 -4.08
N ARG A 32 -4.33 4.53 -5.27
CA ARG A 32 -3.94 3.70 -6.41
C ARG A 32 -2.43 3.53 -6.45
N ILE A 33 -1.98 2.63 -7.31
CA ILE A 33 -0.56 2.46 -7.65
C ILE A 33 0.14 3.78 -8.04
N THR A 34 -0.54 4.68 -8.75
CA THR A 34 0.01 5.99 -9.17
C THR A 34 0.23 6.95 -8.01
N ASN A 35 -0.46 6.73 -6.89
CA ASN A 35 -0.31 7.54 -5.69
C ASN A 35 0.94 7.13 -4.88
N VAL A 36 1.35 5.86 -4.91
CA VAL A 36 2.48 5.39 -4.08
C VAL A 36 3.81 5.71 -4.77
N GLN A 37 4.54 6.65 -4.18
CA GLN A 37 5.88 7.05 -4.62
C GLN A 37 6.93 6.62 -3.60
N LYS A 38 8.21 6.77 -3.97
CA LYS A 38 9.31 6.41 -3.09
C LYS A 38 9.41 7.43 -1.95
N GLY A 39 8.93 7.02 -0.77
CA GLY A 39 8.95 7.80 0.47
C GLY A 39 7.70 8.63 0.74
N TYR A 40 6.74 8.75 -0.18
CA TYR A 40 5.56 9.60 -0.01
C TYR A 40 4.35 9.09 -0.80
N ILE A 41 3.18 9.65 -0.47
CA ILE A 41 1.93 9.45 -1.21
C ILE A 41 1.65 10.72 -2.02
N GLU A 42 1.58 10.58 -3.34
CA GLU A 42 1.17 11.61 -4.30
C GLU A 42 -0.37 11.64 -4.39
N ASP A 43 -0.96 12.83 -4.44
CA ASP A 43 -2.42 13.03 -4.57
C ASP A 43 -2.79 14.12 -5.60
N SER A 44 -1.92 14.38 -6.58
CA SER A 44 -2.16 15.38 -7.64
C SER A 44 -3.31 15.04 -8.61
N ASP A 45 -3.70 13.76 -8.73
CA ASP A 45 -4.86 13.28 -9.49
C ASP A 45 -5.72 12.37 -8.60
N PRO A 46 -6.49 12.94 -7.66
CA PRO A 46 -7.31 12.16 -6.74
C PRO A 46 -8.42 11.45 -7.51
N LYS A 47 -8.76 10.23 -7.08
CA LYS A 47 -9.94 9.49 -7.55
C LYS A 47 -10.79 9.11 -6.37
N TYR A 48 -12.10 9.18 -6.56
CA TYR A 48 -13.08 8.88 -5.55
C TYR A 48 -14.00 7.77 -6.01
N TYR A 49 -14.53 7.03 -5.03
CA TYR A 49 -15.56 6.03 -5.22
C TYR A 49 -16.88 6.50 -4.58
N PRO A 50 -18.04 6.12 -5.13
CA PRO A 50 -19.32 6.60 -4.63
C PRO A 50 -19.57 6.17 -3.19
N ILE A 51 -20.17 7.06 -2.38
CA ILE A 51 -20.28 6.87 -0.93
C ILE A 51 -21.23 5.72 -0.56
N GLU A 52 -22.17 5.35 -1.43
CA GLU A 52 -23.05 4.20 -1.26
C GLU A 52 -22.30 2.86 -1.16
N TYR A 53 -21.05 2.81 -1.64
CA TYR A 53 -20.20 1.62 -1.54
C TYR A 53 -19.42 1.53 -0.22
N THR A 54 -19.50 2.52 0.67
CA THR A 54 -18.69 2.59 1.91
C THR A 54 -18.74 1.30 2.71
N ASN A 55 -19.93 0.73 2.92
CA ASN A 55 -20.10 -0.53 3.65
C ASN A 55 -19.43 -1.72 2.96
N SER A 56 -19.46 -1.75 1.61
CA SER A 56 -18.83 -2.84 0.83
C SER A 56 -17.31 -2.78 0.84
N ILE A 57 -16.73 -1.59 1.08
CA ILE A 57 -15.28 -1.36 1.07
C ILE A 57 -14.69 -1.10 2.45
N GLU A 58 -15.47 -1.25 3.53
CA GLU A 58 -15.08 -0.93 4.91
C GLU A 58 -13.76 -1.59 5.32
N LYS A 59 -13.56 -2.85 4.93
CA LYS A 59 -12.33 -3.64 5.22
C LYS A 59 -11.07 -3.08 4.55
N TYR A 60 -11.22 -2.21 3.56
CA TYR A 60 -10.13 -1.64 2.77
C TYR A 60 -9.86 -0.18 3.14
N ILE A 61 -10.56 0.36 4.15
CA ILE A 61 -10.33 1.72 4.63
C ILE A 61 -8.97 1.80 5.34
N LEU A 62 -8.18 2.77 4.91
CA LEU A 62 -6.86 3.08 5.43
C LEU A 62 -6.96 3.85 6.74
N LYS A 63 -5.94 3.66 7.56
CA LYS A 63 -5.74 4.36 8.82
C LYS A 63 -4.54 5.29 8.70
N GLU A 64 -4.51 6.30 9.55
CA GLU A 64 -3.38 7.21 9.65
C GLU A 64 -2.11 6.40 9.94
N ASN A 65 -1.02 6.73 9.22
CA ASN A 65 0.27 6.07 9.31
C ASN A 65 0.33 4.64 8.77
N ASP A 66 -0.64 4.19 7.97
CA ASP A 66 -0.48 2.97 7.18
C ASP A 66 0.66 3.14 6.16
N LEU A 67 1.55 2.14 6.07
CA LEU A 67 2.58 2.06 5.04
C LEU A 67 2.00 1.42 3.80
N LEU A 68 2.04 2.10 2.67
CA LEU A 68 1.46 1.65 1.41
C LEU A 68 2.57 1.26 0.45
N MET A 69 2.47 0.08 -0.15
CA MET A 69 3.46 -0.45 -1.08
C MET A 69 2.84 -0.73 -2.44
N SER A 70 3.48 -0.27 -3.51
CA SER A 70 3.10 -0.61 -4.88
C SER A 70 3.39 -2.08 -5.19
N LEU A 71 2.36 -2.82 -5.62
CA LEU A 71 2.48 -4.24 -5.97
C LEU A 71 2.65 -4.49 -7.46
N THR A 72 2.33 -3.50 -8.31
CA THR A 72 2.44 -3.62 -9.77
C THR A 72 3.36 -2.53 -10.33
N GLY A 73 3.88 -2.68 -11.54
CA GLY A 73 4.59 -1.62 -12.27
C GLY A 73 5.87 -1.19 -11.55
N ASN A 74 5.84 -0.01 -10.91
CA ASN A 74 6.91 0.47 -10.03
C ASN A 74 6.90 -0.29 -8.69
N VAL A 75 7.09 -1.60 -8.73
CA VAL A 75 7.01 -2.51 -7.58
C VAL A 75 7.96 -2.11 -6.45
N GLY A 76 7.48 -2.15 -5.21
CA GLY A 76 8.31 -2.02 -4.02
C GLY A 76 8.54 -0.59 -3.54
N ARG A 77 7.96 0.41 -4.21
CA ARG A 77 7.91 1.78 -3.66
C ARG A 77 6.99 1.81 -2.45
N VAL A 78 7.40 2.54 -1.42
CA VAL A 78 6.64 2.66 -0.18
C VAL A 78 6.43 4.11 0.19
N GLY A 79 5.20 4.46 0.56
CA GLY A 79 4.83 5.76 1.10
C GLY A 79 3.99 5.63 2.37
N LEU A 80 3.99 6.67 3.19
CA LEU A 80 3.20 6.75 4.42
C LEU A 80 1.95 7.59 4.19
N ILE A 81 0.76 7.06 4.47
CA ILE A 81 -0.48 7.85 4.36
C ILE A 81 -0.64 8.79 5.56
N SER A 82 -0.95 10.05 5.25
CA SER A 82 -1.18 11.10 6.24
C SER A 82 -2.66 11.26 6.56
N LYS A 83 -2.95 11.84 7.73
CA LYS A 83 -4.32 12.12 8.18
C LYS A 83 -5.13 12.98 7.22
N THR A 84 -4.49 13.90 6.50
CA THR A 84 -5.15 14.83 5.56
C THR A 84 -5.70 14.13 4.33
N MET A 85 -5.20 12.91 4.02
CA MET A 85 -5.69 12.09 2.92
C MET A 85 -6.85 11.16 3.31
N LEU A 86 -7.26 11.16 4.58
CA LEU A 86 -8.35 10.29 5.05
C LEU A 86 -9.71 11.00 4.98
N PRO A 87 -10.82 10.25 4.78
CA PRO A 87 -10.89 8.81 4.56
C PRO A 87 -10.38 8.40 3.16
N ALA A 88 -9.68 7.27 3.09
CA ALA A 88 -9.22 6.69 1.83
C ALA A 88 -9.27 5.16 1.85
N ALA A 89 -9.44 4.56 0.68
CA ALA A 89 -9.52 3.11 0.49
C ALA A 89 -8.35 2.57 -0.34
N LEU A 90 -7.93 1.36 -0.02
CA LEU A 90 -6.78 0.68 -0.61
C LEU A 90 -7.14 -0.03 -1.92
N ASN A 91 -6.52 0.36 -3.05
CA ASN A 91 -6.69 -0.32 -4.34
C ASN A 91 -5.96 -1.68 -4.41
N GLN A 92 -6.46 -2.66 -5.19
CA GLN A 92 -5.87 -4.01 -5.28
C GLN A 92 -4.43 -4.08 -5.79
N ARG A 93 -3.90 -3.00 -6.38
CA ARG A 93 -2.49 -2.90 -6.84
C ARG A 93 -1.57 -2.27 -5.80
N VAL A 94 -2.08 -2.04 -4.59
CA VAL A 94 -1.35 -1.50 -3.44
C VAL A 94 -1.58 -2.43 -2.24
N ALA A 95 -0.51 -2.74 -1.52
CA ALA A 95 -0.60 -3.41 -0.22
C ALA A 95 -0.52 -2.36 0.90
N CYS A 96 -1.22 -2.60 2.00
CA CYS A 96 -1.00 -1.88 3.25
C CYS A 96 -0.21 -2.78 4.21
N LEU A 97 0.88 -2.26 4.77
CA LEU A 97 1.71 -2.88 5.79
C LEU A 97 1.50 -2.12 7.09
N ARG A 98 0.57 -2.61 7.91
CA ARG A 98 0.21 -1.98 9.18
C ARG A 98 1.04 -2.59 10.29
N THR A 99 1.91 -1.80 10.91
CA THR A 99 2.79 -2.27 11.99
C THR A 99 1.97 -2.79 13.17
N ILE A 100 2.31 -4.00 13.63
CA ILE A 100 1.75 -4.61 14.84
C ILE A 100 2.69 -4.24 16.00
N ASP A 101 2.11 -3.72 17.08
CA ASP A 101 2.78 -2.90 18.10
C ASP A 101 4.07 -3.47 18.77
N SER A 102 4.85 -2.56 19.36
CA SER A 102 6.02 -2.68 20.27
C SER A 102 7.30 -3.45 19.85
N LEU A 103 7.25 -4.41 18.91
CA LEU A 103 8.44 -5.21 18.57
C LEU A 103 9.48 -4.43 17.75
N ILE A 104 9.02 -3.44 16.97
CA ILE A 104 9.86 -2.66 16.05
C ILE A 104 9.27 -1.28 15.84
N SER A 105 10.12 -0.26 15.68
CA SER A 105 9.65 1.10 15.40
C SER A 105 9.14 1.19 13.96
N LYS A 106 8.07 1.96 13.77
CA LYS A 106 7.49 2.22 12.44
C LYS A 106 8.47 2.92 11.53
N GLU A 107 9.27 3.83 12.08
CA GLU A 107 10.33 4.55 11.38
C GLU A 107 11.37 3.56 10.84
N TYR A 108 11.77 2.55 11.62
CA TYR A 108 12.68 1.52 11.14
C TYR A 108 12.05 0.70 10.02
N VAL A 109 10.79 0.26 10.18
CA VAL A 109 10.07 -0.49 9.14
C VAL A 109 10.00 0.33 7.86
N PHE A 110 9.62 1.61 7.94
CA PHE A 110 9.56 2.51 6.80
C PHE A 110 10.92 2.66 6.12
N GLN A 111 11.99 2.95 6.87
CA GLN A 111 13.33 3.12 6.32
C GLN A 111 13.85 1.83 5.65
N PHE A 112 13.57 0.67 6.26
CA PHE A 112 13.93 -0.62 5.68
C PHE A 112 13.19 -0.87 4.36
N LEU A 113 11.86 -0.69 4.35
CA LEU A 113 11.03 -0.93 3.18
C LEU A 113 11.26 0.12 2.06
N ASN A 114 11.66 1.34 2.41
CA ASN A 114 11.97 2.40 1.46
C ASN A 114 13.44 2.36 0.96
N SER A 115 14.23 1.39 1.43
CA SER A 115 15.63 1.23 1.01
C SER A 115 15.74 0.66 -0.41
N ASP A 116 16.80 1.04 -1.13
CA ASP A 116 17.12 0.49 -2.45
C ASP A 116 17.27 -1.04 -2.41
N LEU A 117 17.82 -1.56 -1.31
CA LEU A 117 18.03 -2.98 -1.13
C LEU A 117 16.70 -3.75 -1.10
N PHE A 118 15.72 -3.23 -0.36
CA PHE A 118 14.38 -3.81 -0.31
C PHE A 118 13.66 -3.68 -1.65
N GLU A 119 13.66 -2.48 -2.25
CA GLU A 119 13.00 -2.22 -3.54
C GLU A 119 13.55 -3.15 -4.63
N GLN A 120 14.87 -3.31 -4.74
CA GLN A 120 15.48 -4.24 -5.68
C GLN A 120 15.11 -5.71 -5.39
N SER A 121 15.00 -6.10 -4.12
CA SER A 121 14.57 -7.45 -3.73
C SER A 121 13.13 -7.72 -4.16
N ALA A 122 12.24 -6.75 -3.97
CA ALA A 122 10.86 -6.79 -4.40
C ALA A 122 10.76 -6.87 -5.94
N ILE A 123 11.54 -6.05 -6.66
CA ILE A 123 11.60 -6.08 -8.13
C ILE A 123 12.07 -7.45 -8.65
N ARG A 124 13.14 -8.02 -8.08
CA ARG A 124 13.66 -9.34 -8.48
C ARG A 124 12.67 -10.48 -8.21
N SER A 125 11.82 -10.33 -7.20
CA SER A 125 10.83 -11.32 -6.81
C SER A 125 9.47 -11.13 -7.49
N SER A 126 9.33 -10.09 -8.30
CA SER A 126 8.12 -9.81 -9.06
C SER A 126 8.06 -10.62 -10.37
N ASN A 127 6.84 -10.97 -10.79
CA ASN A 127 6.58 -11.71 -12.02
C ASN A 127 6.09 -10.77 -13.14
N GLY A 128 6.37 -11.14 -14.39
CA GLY A 128 5.91 -10.42 -15.58
C GLY A 128 7.00 -9.55 -16.23
N VAL A 129 7.05 -9.57 -17.57
CA VAL A 129 8.12 -8.92 -18.36
C VAL A 129 7.80 -7.44 -18.60
N ALA A 130 6.63 -7.13 -19.16
CA ALA A 130 6.22 -5.75 -19.44
C ALA A 130 5.66 -5.04 -18.20
N THR A 131 4.89 -5.76 -17.38
CA THR A 131 4.28 -5.24 -16.15
C THR A 131 4.58 -6.20 -15.01
N LYS A 132 5.45 -5.77 -14.11
CA LYS A 132 5.83 -6.51 -12.91
C LYS A 132 4.68 -6.58 -11.90
N ASN A 133 4.53 -7.70 -11.22
CA ASN A 133 3.56 -7.92 -10.15
C ASN A 133 4.20 -8.70 -8.99
N LEU A 134 4.04 -8.19 -7.77
CA LEU A 134 4.53 -8.80 -6.53
C LEU A 134 3.38 -9.44 -5.75
N SER A 135 3.58 -10.67 -5.29
CA SER A 135 2.63 -11.33 -4.38
C SER A 135 2.81 -10.83 -2.95
N THR A 136 1.71 -10.53 -2.25
CA THR A 136 1.76 -10.22 -0.82
C THR A 136 2.24 -11.38 0.05
N ASP A 137 2.17 -12.63 -0.43
CA ASP A 137 2.71 -13.76 0.32
C ASP A 137 4.24 -13.77 0.36
N TRP A 138 4.89 -13.14 -0.61
CA TRP A 138 6.34 -12.92 -0.56
C TRP A 138 6.72 -11.98 0.59
N LEU A 139 5.88 -10.97 0.89
CA LEU A 139 6.08 -10.02 1.99
C LEU A 139 5.88 -10.65 3.37
N LYS A 140 5.24 -11.81 3.48
CA LYS A 140 5.02 -12.49 4.78
C LYS A 140 6.25 -13.27 5.25
N LYS A 141 7.24 -13.48 4.38
CA LYS A 141 8.44 -14.29 4.64
C LYS A 141 9.55 -13.45 5.28
#